data_AF-A0A494RFK8-F1
#
_entry.id   AF-A0A494RFK8-F1
#
_cell.length_a   1.000
_cell.length_b   1.000
_cell.length_c   1.000
_cell.angle_alpha   90.00
_cell.angle_beta   90.00
_cell.angle_gamma   90.00
#
_symmetry.space_group_name_H-M   'P 1'
#
loop_
_entity.id
_entity.type
_entity.pdbx_description
1 polymer ?
#
loop_
_entity_poly.entity_id
_entity_poly.type
_entity_poly.pdbx_seq_one_letter_code
_entity_poly.pdbx_strand_id
1 'polypeptide(L)'
;MNQQRIMPWIDLLPGVVTTDLQQRRDTIQELTRQAAEATHKAQLLTRQAEQLRERANLSACSLEGDAKGKFSAEAVEKAKSLAYPPR
;
A
#
# COMPACT_ATOMS: atom_id res chain seq x y z
N MET A 1 -2.39 16.47 -12.55
CA MET A 1 -3.78 15.98 -12.64
C MET A 1 -4.68 17.17 -12.89
N ASN A 2 -5.38 17.19 -14.02
CA ASN A 2 -6.34 18.25 -14.32
C ASN A 2 -7.57 18.00 -13.44
N GLN A 3 -7.73 18.72 -12.33
CA GLN A 3 -8.91 18.57 -11.47
C GLN A 3 -10.10 19.22 -12.17
N GLN A 4 -10.77 18.46 -13.05
CA GLN A 4 -12.07 18.88 -13.55
C GLN A 4 -13.00 19.07 -12.35
N ARG A 5 -13.66 20.23 -12.32
CA ARG A 5 -14.64 20.58 -11.29
C ARG A 5 -15.78 19.58 -11.38
N ILE A 6 -16.09 18.88 -10.28
CA ILE A 6 -17.23 17.96 -10.22
C ILE A 6 -18.51 18.77 -10.42
N MET A 7 -19.40 18.31 -11.31
CA MET A 7 -20.73 18.89 -11.53
C MET A 7 -20.74 20.43 -11.64
N PRO A 8 -19.99 21.03 -12.59
CA PRO A 8 -19.89 22.48 -12.71
C PRO A 8 -21.23 23.13 -13.07
N TRP A 9 -22.17 22.38 -13.64
CA TRP A 9 -23.52 22.83 -13.96
C TRP A 9 -24.34 23.23 -12.74
N ILE A 10 -23.98 22.81 -11.52
CA ILE A 10 -24.65 23.24 -10.29
C ILE A 10 -24.56 24.77 -10.14
N ASP A 11 -23.43 25.38 -10.53
CA ASP A 11 -23.25 26.85 -10.47
C ASP A 11 -24.16 27.60 -11.45
N LEU A 12 -24.72 26.92 -12.44
CA LEU A 12 -25.53 27.52 -13.50
C LEU A 12 -27.03 27.46 -13.21
N LEU A 13 -27.44 26.80 -12.12
CA LEU A 13 -28.85 26.65 -11.78
C LEU A 13 -29.44 27.98 -11.28
N PRO A 14 -30.62 28.40 -11.80
CA PRO A 14 -31.29 29.61 -11.33
C PRO A 14 -31.58 29.53 -9.83
N GLY A 15 -31.17 30.58 -9.09
CA GLY A 15 -31.41 30.66 -7.66
C GLY A 15 -30.60 29.69 -6.80
N VAL A 16 -29.60 28.97 -7.35
CA VAL A 16 -28.83 27.96 -6.58
C VAL A 16 -28.17 28.51 -5.31
N VAL A 17 -27.84 29.80 -5.30
CA VAL A 17 -27.27 30.53 -4.16
C VAL A 17 -28.17 30.54 -2.92
N THR A 18 -29.47 30.24 -3.05
CA THR A 18 -30.40 30.09 -1.92
C THR A 18 -30.48 28.66 -1.38
N THR A 19 -29.71 27.74 -1.97
CA THR A 19 -29.67 26.31 -1.62
C THR A 19 -28.28 25.90 -1.09
N ASP A 20 -28.16 24.67 -0.60
CA ASP A 20 -26.88 24.11 -0.12
C ASP A 20 -26.11 23.32 -1.20
N LEU A 21 -26.61 23.29 -2.44
CA LEU A 21 -26.10 22.41 -3.49
C LEU A 21 -24.65 22.68 -3.86
N GLN A 22 -24.23 23.96 -3.90
CA GLN A 22 -22.84 24.34 -4.17
C GLN A 22 -21.91 23.85 -3.06
N GLN A 23 -22.31 24.02 -1.80
CA GLN A 23 -21.53 23.56 -0.65
C GLN A 23 -21.38 22.04 -0.65
N ARG A 24 -22.45 21.30 -0.94
CA ARG A 24 -22.41 19.83 -1.03
C ARG A 24 -21.50 19.35 -2.16
N ARG A 25 -21.54 19.99 -3.32
CA ARG A 25 -20.61 19.70 -4.42
C ARG A 25 -19.16 19.93 -4.00
N ASP A 26 -18.87 21.05 -3.34
CA ASP A 26 -17.52 21.37 -2.89
C ASP A 26 -17.00 20.35 -1.87
N THR A 27 -17.87 19.88 -0.96
CA THR A 27 -17.57 18.75 -0.08
C THR A 27 -17.26 17.47 -0.86
N ILE A 28 -18.02 17.14 -1.91
CA ILE A 28 -17.75 15.97 -2.76
C ILE A 28 -16.41 16.10 -3.49
N GLN A 29 -16.09 17.28 -4.01
CA GLN A 29 -14.81 17.58 -4.66
C GLN A 29 -13.66 17.32 -3.69
N GLU A 30 -13.77 17.84 -2.46
CA GLU A 30 -12.76 17.71 -1.43
C GLU A 30 -12.58 16.26 -0.98
N LEU A 31 -13.68 15.52 -0.75
CA LEU A 31 -13.62 14.09 -0.43
C LEU A 31 -12.96 13.28 -1.55
N THR A 32 -13.25 13.60 -2.81
CA THR A 32 -12.64 12.94 -3.97
C THR A 32 -11.14 13.20 -4.03
N ARG A 33 -10.71 14.45 -3.74
CA ARG A 33 -9.29 14.82 -3.64
C ARG A 33 -8.59 14.04 -2.53
N GLN A 34 -9.18 14.02 -1.33
CA GLN A 34 -8.64 13.29 -0.17
C GLN A 34 -8.54 11.79 -0.44
N ALA A 35 -9.54 11.19 -1.08
CA ALA A 35 -9.54 9.79 -1.46
C ALA A 35 -8.38 9.47 -2.43
N ALA A 36 -8.17 10.30 -3.45
CA ALA A 36 -7.05 10.12 -4.39
C ALA A 36 -5.68 10.21 -3.70
N GLU A 37 -5.52 11.13 -2.75
CA GLU A 37 -4.30 11.24 -1.94
C GLU A 37 -4.07 10.02 -1.04
N ALA A 38 -5.12 9.52 -0.41
CA ALA A 38 -5.07 8.32 0.40
C ALA A 38 -4.70 7.09 -0.45
N THR A 39 -5.30 6.94 -1.64
CA THR A 39 -4.94 5.87 -2.59
C THR A 39 -3.48 5.95 -3.01
N HIS A 40 -2.97 7.14 -3.33
CA HIS A 40 -1.58 7.32 -3.69
C HIS A 40 -0.64 6.92 -2.54
N LYS A 41 -0.94 7.34 -1.30
CA LYS A 41 -0.17 6.95 -0.11
C LYS A 41 -0.19 5.44 0.12
N ALA A 42 -1.35 4.81 -0.02
CA ALA A 42 -1.49 3.36 0.12
C ALA A 42 -0.63 2.61 -0.91
N GLN A 43 -0.60 3.06 -2.17
CA GLN A 43 0.25 2.47 -3.20
C GLN A 43 1.74 2.57 -2.86
N LEU A 44 2.20 3.70 -2.31
CA LEU A 44 3.59 3.84 -1.86
C LEU A 44 3.94 2.88 -0.72
N LEU A 45 3.05 2.75 0.27
CA LEU A 45 3.24 1.85 1.41
C LEU A 45 3.25 0.38 0.96
N THR A 46 2.37 -0.01 0.06
CA THR A 46 2.36 -1.38 -0.50
C THR A 46 3.68 -1.70 -1.20
N ARG A 47 4.19 -0.79 -2.05
CA ARG A 47 5.49 -0.96 -2.71
C ARG A 47 6.63 -1.08 -1.70
N GLN A 48 6.63 -0.25 -0.66
CA GLN A 48 7.63 -0.32 0.39
C GLN A 48 7.58 -1.66 1.14
N ALA A 49 6.37 -2.16 1.45
CA ALA A 49 6.21 -3.46 2.09
C ALA A 49 6.70 -4.61 1.22
N GLU A 50 6.46 -4.57 -0.10
CA GLU A 50 6.99 -5.54 -1.05
C GLU A 50 8.52 -5.56 -1.07
N GLN A 51 9.16 -4.38 -1.16
CA GLN A 51 10.62 -4.25 -1.12
C GLN A 51 11.22 -4.79 0.19
N LEU A 52 10.57 -4.53 1.32
CA LEU A 52 11.01 -5.04 2.61
C LEU A 52 10.91 -6.57 2.68
N ARG A 53 9.83 -7.17 2.16
CA ARG A 53 9.66 -8.63 2.09
C ARG A 53 10.70 -9.27 1.19
N GLU A 54 10.96 -8.68 0.02
CA GLU A 54 12.00 -9.15 -0.89
C GLU A 54 13.37 -9.13 -0.22
N ARG A 55 13.74 -8.01 0.41
CA ARG A 55 15.01 -7.89 1.14
C ARG A 55 15.12 -8.90 2.27
N ALA A 56 14.03 -9.13 3.02
CA ALA A 56 14.01 -10.12 4.09
C ALA A 56 14.23 -11.54 3.55
N ASN A 57 13.54 -11.92 2.47
CA ASN A 57 13.71 -13.21 1.82
C ASN A 57 15.15 -13.43 1.34
N LEU A 58 15.72 -12.45 0.63
CA LEU A 58 17.11 -12.54 0.16
C LEU A 58 18.09 -12.67 1.33
N SER A 59 17.88 -11.89 2.40
CA SER A 59 18.72 -11.95 3.61
C SER A 59 18.61 -13.31 4.30
N ALA A 60 17.43 -13.92 4.34
CA ALA A 60 17.23 -15.25 4.90
C ALA A 60 17.96 -16.32 4.08
N CYS A 61 17.88 -16.27 2.74
CA CYS A 61 18.63 -17.17 1.86
C CYS A 61 20.14 -17.03 2.04
N SER A 62 20.64 -15.80 2.12
CA SER A 62 22.06 -15.52 2.38
C SER A 62 22.50 -16.11 3.72
N LEU A 63 21.72 -15.89 4.78
CA LEU A 63 22.01 -16.41 6.11
C LEU A 63 22.04 -17.94 6.15
N GLU A 64 21.12 -18.62 5.43
CA GLU A 64 21.14 -20.07 5.33
C GLU A 64 22.40 -20.56 4.58
N GLY A 65 22.79 -19.88 3.50
CA GLY A 65 24.05 -20.15 2.80
C GLY A 65 25.27 -20.02 3.70
N ASP A 66 25.36 -18.92 4.45
CA ASP A 66 26.44 -18.68 5.43
C ASP A 66 26.48 -19.76 6.52
N ALA A 67 25.32 -20.18 7.01
CA ALA A 67 25.21 -21.25 7.99
C ALA A 67 25.72 -22.58 7.42
N LYS A 68 25.34 -22.92 6.18
CA LYS A 68 25.80 -24.14 5.49
C LYS A 68 27.32 -24.13 5.26
N GLY A 69 27.90 -22.96 4.96
CA GLY A 69 29.35 -22.78 4.86
C GLY A 69 30.11 -23.01 6.17
N LYS A 70 29.50 -22.68 7.32
CA LYS A 70 30.13 -22.81 8.64
C LYS A 70 29.92 -24.16 9.32
N PHE A 71 28.77 -24.80 9.11
CA PHE A 71 28.35 -25.97 9.91
C PHE A 71 28.06 -27.23 9.08
N SER A 72 28.19 -27.19 7.75
CA SER A 72 27.75 -28.18 6.75
C SER A 72 26.24 -28.15 6.43
N ALA A 73 25.89 -28.56 5.22
CA ALA A 73 24.50 -28.61 4.76
C ALA A 73 23.63 -29.58 5.57
N GLU A 74 24.16 -30.76 5.91
CA GLU A 74 23.44 -31.82 6.63
C GLU A 74 23.10 -31.39 8.07
N ALA A 75 24.02 -30.69 8.75
CA ALA A 75 23.75 -30.17 10.09
C ALA A 75 22.64 -29.11 10.08
N VAL A 76 22.62 -28.24 9.07
CA VAL A 76 21.58 -27.22 8.90
C VAL A 76 20.22 -27.86 8.60
N GLU A 77 20.14 -28.85 7.72
CA GLU A 77 18.86 -29.53 7.44
C GLU A 77 18.35 -30.33 8.64
N LYS A 78 19.25 -30.98 9.40
CA LYS A 78 18.88 -31.62 10.67
C LYS A 78 18.36 -30.60 11.69
N ALA A 79 18.98 -29.43 11.78
CA ALA A 79 18.48 -28.37 12.67
C ALA A 79 17.10 -27.86 12.24
N LYS A 80 16.87 -27.70 10.93
CA LYS A 80 15.56 -27.30 10.38
C LYS A 80 14.47 -28.33 10.64
N SER A 81 14.76 -29.62 10.48
CA SER A 81 13.77 -30.68 10.75
C SER A 81 13.37 -30.79 12.22
N LEU A 82 14.28 -30.44 13.14
CA LEU A 82 13.98 -30.32 14.57
C LEU A 82 13.16 -29.06 14.90
N ALA A 83 13.47 -27.93 14.25
CA ALA A 83 12.81 -26.65 14.50
C ALA A 83 11.41 -26.53 13.86
N TYR A 84 11.19 -27.20 12.72
CA TYR A 84 9.95 -27.17 11.95
C TYR A 84 9.39 -28.59 11.76
N PRO A 85 8.92 -29.26 12.83
CA PRO A 85 8.35 -30.59 12.71
C PRO A 85 7.08 -30.55 11.84
N PRO A 86 6.83 -31.59 11.02
CA PRO A 86 5.56 -31.70 10.29
C PRO A 86 4.39 -31.67 11.28
N ARG A 87 3.37 -30.88 10.96
CA ARG A 87 2.12 -30.79 11.73
C ARG A 87 1.24 -32.02 11.51
#